data_AF-A0AAU3AYR5-F1
#
_entry.id   AF-A0AAU3AYR5-F1
#
_cell.length_a   1.000
_cell.length_b   1.000
_cell.length_c   1.000
_cell.angle_alpha   90.00
_cell.angle_beta   90.00
_cell.angle_gamma   90.00
#
_symmetry.space_group_name_H-M   'P 1'
#
loop_
_entity.id
_entity.type
_entity.pdbx_description
1 polymer ?
#
loop_
_entity_poly.entity_id
_entity_poly.type
_entity_poly.pdbx_seq_one_letter_code
_entity_poly.pdbx_strand_id
1 'polypeptide(L)'
;MRRTEANALALEGEAHPIVLGSIVRRVWAREQGDHKSARRISPTRAGSRELRERHPGLRGSAAVAVSVRADFPHIPQSALGTAHHLPRHRPPFNAIEPKDTIELFGRLGDGANLPQGHPILNLRNRVTADRAKDGNLPFGRYLPYLVHTWNAVRTDCPISRLQVRSTTVPTPK
;
A
#
# COMPACT_ATOMS: atom_id res chain seq x y z
N MET A 1 -11.79 -29.58 1.78
CA MET A 1 -10.68 -28.59 1.83
C MET A 1 -11.06 -27.35 1.03
N ARG A 2 -11.30 -26.19 1.67
CA ARG A 2 -11.75 -24.97 0.98
C ARG A 2 -10.56 -24.33 0.24
N ARG A 3 -10.53 -24.39 -1.09
CA ARG A 3 -9.51 -23.72 -1.92
C ARG A 3 -9.62 -22.20 -1.72
N THR A 4 -8.68 -21.62 -0.99
CA THR A 4 -8.54 -20.16 -0.77
C THR A 4 -8.07 -19.48 -2.05
N GLU A 5 -8.25 -18.16 -2.15
CA GLU A 5 -7.76 -17.38 -3.29
C GLU A 5 -6.25 -17.50 -3.48
N ALA A 6 -5.48 -17.46 -2.38
CA ALA A 6 -4.03 -17.65 -2.42
C ALA A 6 -3.64 -19.02 -3.01
N ASN A 7 -4.40 -20.09 -2.72
CA ASN A 7 -4.13 -21.40 -3.29
C ASN A 7 -4.44 -21.45 -4.80
N ALA A 8 -5.47 -20.72 -5.25
CA ALA A 8 -5.76 -20.60 -6.68
C ALA A 8 -4.62 -19.85 -7.41
N LEU A 9 -4.17 -18.72 -6.84
CA LEU A 9 -3.05 -17.94 -7.38
C LEU A 9 -1.74 -18.75 -7.42
N ALA A 10 -1.49 -19.58 -6.41
CA ALA A 10 -0.32 -20.45 -6.39
C ALA A 10 -0.36 -21.51 -7.52
N LEU A 11 -1.54 -22.08 -7.79
CA LEU A 11 -1.73 -23.02 -8.91
C LEU A 11 -1.58 -22.36 -10.28
N GLU A 12 -1.83 -21.05 -10.37
CA GLU A 12 -1.60 -20.25 -11.57
C GLU A 12 -0.14 -19.80 -11.75
N GLY A 13 0.77 -20.18 -10.84
CA GLY A 13 2.20 -19.85 -10.92
C GLY A 13 2.55 -18.43 -10.46
N GLU A 14 1.67 -17.74 -9.73
CA GLU A 14 1.97 -16.40 -9.21
C GLU A 14 3.08 -16.45 -8.16
N ALA A 15 4.08 -15.57 -8.27
CA ALA A 15 5.27 -15.57 -7.38
C ALA A 15 4.94 -15.21 -5.92
N HIS A 16 3.94 -14.35 -5.70
CA HIS A 16 3.58 -13.86 -4.35
C HIS A 16 2.08 -14.02 -4.07
N PRO A 17 1.55 -15.26 -4.07
CA PRO A 17 0.11 -15.51 -4.14
C PRO A 17 -0.66 -15.01 -2.91
N ILE A 18 -0.06 -15.12 -1.72
CA ILE A 18 -0.66 -14.65 -0.47
C ILE A 18 -0.76 -13.11 -0.44
N VAL A 19 0.31 -12.44 -0.87
CA VAL A 19 0.40 -10.97 -0.90
C VAL A 19 -0.53 -10.42 -1.97
N LEU A 20 -0.46 -10.97 -3.19
CA LEU A 20 -1.31 -10.62 -4.31
C LEU A 20 -2.79 -10.79 -3.97
N GLY A 21 -3.19 -11.94 -3.42
CA GLY A 21 -4.58 -12.18 -3.01
C GLY A 21 -5.05 -11.23 -1.90
N SER A 22 -4.13 -10.75 -1.05
CA SER A 22 -4.46 -9.75 -0.03
C SER A 22 -4.61 -8.35 -0.62
N ILE A 23 -3.77 -7.96 -1.58
CA ILE A 23 -3.88 -6.68 -2.30
C ILE A 23 -5.17 -6.67 -3.14
N VAL A 24 -5.44 -7.72 -3.90
CA VAL A 24 -6.66 -7.88 -4.72
C VAL A 24 -7.91 -7.67 -3.88
N ARG A 25 -8.01 -8.29 -2.70
CA ARG A 25 -9.16 -8.08 -1.80
C ARG A 25 -9.32 -6.62 -1.38
N ARG A 26 -8.22 -5.91 -1.10
CA ARG A 26 -8.26 -4.50 -0.68
C ARG A 26 -8.62 -3.57 -1.82
N VAL A 27 -8.08 -3.82 -3.00
CA VAL A 27 -8.36 -3.09 -4.24
C VAL A 27 -9.83 -3.28 -4.63
N TRP A 28 -10.32 -4.52 -4.61
CA TRP A 28 -11.73 -4.83 -4.82
C TRP A 28 -12.64 -4.09 -3.85
N ALA A 29 -12.40 -4.21 -2.53
CA ALA A 29 -13.22 -3.53 -1.53
C ALA A 29 -13.28 -2.00 -1.76
N ARG A 30 -12.16 -1.41 -2.20
CA ARG A 30 -12.10 0.01 -2.57
C ARG A 30 -12.89 0.35 -3.84
N GLU A 31 -12.85 -0.48 -4.87
CA GLU A 31 -13.70 -0.32 -6.06
C GLU A 31 -15.19 -0.38 -5.71
N GLN A 32 -15.54 -1.11 -4.64
CA GLN A 32 -16.89 -1.17 -4.07
C GLN A 32 -17.21 -0.05 -3.04
N GLY A 33 -16.36 0.99 -2.96
CA GLY A 33 -16.57 2.15 -2.08
C GLY A 33 -16.08 2.01 -0.63
N ASP A 34 -15.42 0.91 -0.25
CA ASP A 34 -14.85 0.75 1.11
C ASP A 34 -13.50 1.46 1.26
N HIS A 35 -13.52 2.79 1.26
CA HIS A 35 -12.31 3.59 1.39
C HIS A 35 -11.72 3.62 2.81
N LYS A 36 -12.52 3.23 3.82
CA LYS A 36 -12.10 3.12 5.23
C LYS A 36 -11.53 1.73 5.56
N SER A 37 -11.59 0.79 4.63
CA SER A 37 -11.18 -0.61 4.85
C SER A 37 -11.90 -1.26 6.03
N ALA A 38 -13.16 -0.86 6.25
CA ALA A 38 -14.00 -1.29 7.36
C ALA A 38 -14.86 -2.50 7.01
N ARG A 39 -15.12 -2.74 5.73
CA ARG A 39 -15.96 -3.84 5.25
C ARG A 39 -15.12 -5.06 4.92
N ARG A 40 -15.63 -6.24 5.25
CA ARG A 40 -15.03 -7.53 4.86
C ARG A 40 -15.58 -7.99 3.51
N ILE A 41 -15.41 -7.16 2.48
CA ILE A 41 -15.81 -7.50 1.11
C ILE A 41 -14.64 -8.23 0.45
N SER A 42 -14.92 -9.34 -0.24
CA SER A 42 -13.93 -10.07 -1.03
C SER A 42 -14.54 -10.43 -2.38
N PRO A 43 -13.76 -10.35 -3.47
CA PRO A 43 -14.23 -10.78 -4.78
C PRO A 43 -14.51 -12.29 -4.78
N THR A 44 -15.37 -12.72 -5.71
CA THR A 44 -15.41 -14.12 -6.14
C THR A 44 -14.13 -14.46 -6.89
N ARG A 45 -13.86 -15.73 -7.19
CA ARG A 45 -12.69 -16.10 -8.03
C ARG A 45 -12.73 -15.45 -9.41
N ALA A 46 -13.92 -15.46 -10.03
CA ALA A 46 -14.13 -14.79 -11.32
C ALA A 46 -13.85 -13.28 -11.19
N GLY A 47 -14.39 -12.62 -10.16
CA GLY A 47 -14.14 -11.20 -9.92
C GLY A 47 -12.67 -10.87 -9.59
N SER A 48 -11.97 -11.78 -8.91
CA SER A 48 -10.53 -11.66 -8.62
C SER A 48 -9.69 -11.75 -9.90
N ARG A 49 -10.02 -12.72 -10.77
CA ARG A 49 -9.40 -12.87 -12.08
C ARG A 49 -9.64 -11.65 -12.96
N GLU A 50 -10.90 -11.24 -13.08
CA GLU A 50 -11.30 -10.05 -13.83
C GLU A 50 -10.59 -8.80 -13.31
N LEU A 51 -10.49 -8.62 -11.98
CA LEU A 51 -9.77 -7.49 -11.41
C LEU A 51 -8.29 -7.51 -11.79
N ARG A 52 -7.62 -8.67 -11.77
CA ARG A 52 -6.21 -8.80 -12.19
C ARG A 52 -6.01 -8.57 -13.67
N GLU A 53 -6.97 -8.97 -14.51
CA GLU A 53 -6.96 -8.71 -15.95
C GLU A 53 -7.16 -7.21 -16.23
N ARG A 54 -8.06 -6.55 -15.50
CA ARG A 54 -8.24 -5.08 -15.56
C ARG A 54 -7.04 -4.32 -15.03
N HIS A 55 -6.29 -4.90 -14.10
CA HIS A 55 -5.19 -4.25 -13.38
C HIS A 55 -3.92 -5.10 -13.37
N PRO A 56 -3.23 -5.29 -14.51
CA PRO A 56 -2.05 -6.17 -14.60
C PRO A 56 -0.90 -5.74 -13.67
N GLY A 57 -0.83 -4.44 -13.33
CA GLY A 57 0.15 -3.88 -12.39
C GLY A 57 0.05 -4.39 -10.94
N LEU A 58 -1.03 -5.09 -10.57
CA LEU A 58 -1.18 -5.69 -9.23
C LEU A 58 -0.05 -6.66 -8.88
N ARG A 59 0.48 -7.39 -9.86
CA ARG A 59 1.62 -8.29 -9.68
C ARG A 59 2.89 -7.53 -9.29
N GLY A 60 3.19 -6.44 -10.01
CA GLY A 60 4.31 -5.56 -9.70
C GLY A 60 4.19 -4.94 -8.30
N SER A 61 2.98 -4.50 -7.93
CA SER A 61 2.69 -3.99 -6.58
C SER A 61 2.92 -5.03 -5.49
N ALA A 62 2.65 -6.31 -5.75
CA ALA A 62 2.95 -7.39 -4.82
C ALA A 62 4.47 -7.57 -4.65
N ALA A 63 5.23 -7.56 -5.74
CA ALA A 63 6.69 -7.65 -5.70
C ALA A 63 7.33 -6.48 -4.93
N VAL A 64 6.92 -5.23 -5.22
CA VAL A 64 7.38 -4.03 -4.50
C VAL A 64 7.06 -4.14 -3.01
N ALA A 65 5.84 -4.54 -2.66
CA ALA A 65 5.45 -4.72 -1.27
C ALA A 65 6.28 -5.78 -0.54
N VAL A 66 6.67 -6.87 -1.23
CA VAL A 66 7.56 -7.89 -0.67
C VAL A 66 8.94 -7.31 -0.41
N SER A 67 9.52 -6.63 -1.40
CA SER A 67 10.85 -6.02 -1.29
C SER A 67 10.90 -5.00 -0.16
N VAL A 68 10.01 -4.00 -0.15
CA VAL A 68 10.03 -2.93 0.87
C VAL A 68 9.84 -3.48 2.28
N ARG A 69 9.02 -4.53 2.46
CA ARG A 69 8.83 -5.12 3.77
C ARG A 69 10.05 -5.90 4.27
N ALA A 70 10.88 -6.43 3.37
CA ALA A 70 12.11 -7.11 3.76
C ALA A 70 13.05 -6.16 4.50
N ASP A 71 13.17 -4.92 4.02
CA ASP A 71 14.04 -3.90 4.61
C ASP A 71 13.36 -3.04 5.68
N PHE A 72 12.04 -2.84 5.58
CA PHE A 72 11.24 -2.06 6.52
C PHE A 72 9.98 -2.83 7.01
N PRO A 73 10.11 -3.70 8.04
CA PRO A 73 9.06 -4.63 8.44
C PRO A 73 7.91 -4.00 9.25
N HIS A 74 7.87 -2.67 9.32
CA HIS A 74 6.91 -1.93 10.14
C HIS A 74 5.54 -1.73 9.44
N ILE A 75 5.48 -1.82 8.11
CA ILE A 75 4.24 -1.69 7.33
C ILE A 75 3.84 -3.06 6.72
N PRO A 76 2.57 -3.48 6.83
CA PRO A 76 2.10 -4.70 6.17
C PRO A 76 2.23 -4.64 4.64
N GLN A 77 2.65 -5.76 4.03
CA GLN A 77 2.72 -5.93 2.56
C GLN A 77 1.41 -5.54 1.86
N SER A 78 0.26 -5.89 2.44
CA SER A 78 -1.03 -5.53 1.86
C SER A 78 -1.28 -4.03 1.83
N ALA A 79 -0.77 -3.26 2.80
CA ALA A 79 -0.90 -1.81 2.82
C ALA A 79 0.06 -1.17 1.79
N LEU A 80 1.31 -1.65 1.74
CA LEU A 80 2.32 -1.21 0.75
C LEU A 80 1.83 -1.44 -0.68
N GLY A 81 1.41 -2.67 -0.99
CA GLY A 81 0.97 -3.02 -2.35
C GLY A 81 -0.35 -2.35 -2.74
N THR A 82 -1.26 -2.13 -1.77
CA THR A 82 -2.49 -1.36 -2.05
C THR A 82 -2.17 0.11 -2.33
N ALA A 83 -1.24 0.72 -1.59
CA ALA A 83 -0.81 2.10 -1.83
C ALA A 83 -0.08 2.24 -3.17
N HIS A 84 0.80 1.31 -3.51
CA HIS A 84 1.52 1.29 -4.79
C HIS A 84 0.55 1.22 -5.99
N HIS A 85 -0.56 0.48 -5.86
CA HIS A 85 -1.51 0.25 -6.94
C HIS A 85 -2.66 1.27 -7.07
N LEU A 86 -3.11 1.87 -5.97
CA LEU A 86 -4.31 2.75 -5.81
C LEU A 86 -5.25 2.91 -7.04
N PRO A 87 -6.40 2.20 -7.13
CA PRO A 87 -7.25 2.15 -8.33
C PRO A 87 -8.28 3.30 -8.56
N ARG A 88 -8.54 3.52 -9.86
CA ARG A 88 -9.62 4.12 -10.68
C ARG A 88 -10.25 5.50 -10.41
N HIS A 89 -10.64 5.88 -9.18
CA HIS A 89 -11.23 7.23 -8.95
C HIS A 89 -10.23 8.25 -8.44
N ARG A 90 -8.98 7.81 -8.28
CA ARG A 90 -7.81 8.62 -8.00
C ARG A 90 -6.66 8.02 -8.79
N PRO A 91 -5.77 8.82 -9.36
CA PRO A 91 -4.69 8.26 -10.15
C PRO A 91 -3.79 7.41 -9.22
N PRO A 92 -3.46 6.17 -9.61
CA PRO A 92 -2.45 5.36 -8.93
C PRO A 92 -1.15 6.13 -8.77
N PHE A 93 -0.38 5.96 -7.69
CA PHE A 93 0.96 6.56 -7.61
C PHE A 93 1.78 6.27 -8.88
N ASN A 94 1.76 5.00 -9.31
CA ASN A 94 2.47 4.55 -10.50
C ASN A 94 1.93 5.08 -11.84
N ALA A 95 0.73 5.65 -11.86
CA ALA A 95 0.11 6.24 -13.04
C ALA A 95 0.20 7.77 -13.03
N ILE A 96 0.49 8.38 -11.86
CA ILE A 96 0.81 9.80 -11.74
C ILE A 96 2.24 10.02 -12.20
N GLU A 97 3.21 9.35 -11.56
CA GLU A 97 4.63 9.43 -11.91
C GLU A 97 5.33 8.13 -11.48
N PRO A 98 5.69 7.26 -12.45
CA PRO A 98 6.41 6.02 -12.17
C PRO A 98 7.74 6.24 -11.42
N LYS A 99 8.45 7.34 -11.71
CA LYS A 99 9.75 7.65 -11.10
C LYS A 99 9.62 7.97 -9.61
N ASP A 100 8.69 8.85 -9.26
CA ASP A 100 8.40 9.23 -7.87
C ASP A 100 7.93 8.02 -7.05
N THR A 101 7.21 7.09 -7.69
CA THR A 101 6.76 5.84 -7.04
C THR A 101 7.93 4.94 -6.71
N ILE A 102 8.85 4.75 -7.66
CA ILE A 102 10.09 3.99 -7.42
C ILE A 102 10.90 4.64 -6.31
N GLU A 103 11.05 5.96 -6.35
CA GLU A 103 11.78 6.71 -5.32
C GLU A 103 11.14 6.58 -3.94
N LEU A 104 9.81 6.77 -3.83
CA LEU A 104 9.10 6.66 -2.55
C LEU A 104 9.29 5.27 -1.95
N PHE A 105 9.02 4.21 -2.71
CA PHE A 105 9.05 2.84 -2.19
C PHE A 105 10.48 2.33 -1.99
N GLY A 106 11.42 2.70 -2.87
CA GLY A 106 12.85 2.41 -2.71
C GLY A 106 13.40 3.03 -1.43
N ARG A 107 13.24 4.35 -1.28
CA ARG A 107 13.68 5.08 -0.07
C ARG A 107 12.92 4.69 1.19
N LEU A 108 11.67 4.26 1.07
CA LEU A 108 10.92 3.72 2.20
C LEU A 108 11.48 2.38 2.66
N GLY A 109 12.02 1.56 1.76
CA GLY A 109 12.73 0.33 2.10
C GLY A 109 14.07 0.62 2.76
N ASP A 110 14.99 1.22 2.01
CA ASP A 110 16.39 1.40 2.44
C ASP A 110 16.57 2.46 3.54
N GLY A 111 15.75 3.52 3.56
CA GLY A 111 15.92 4.68 4.44
C GLY A 111 17.19 5.50 4.21
N ALA A 112 17.88 5.30 3.08
CA ALA A 112 19.19 5.90 2.82
C ALA A 112 19.08 7.38 2.43
N ASN A 113 20.06 8.18 2.89
CA ASN A 113 20.22 9.60 2.52
C ASN A 113 18.98 10.47 2.74
N LEU A 114 18.18 10.19 3.77
CA LEU A 114 17.02 10.99 4.12
C LEU A 114 17.42 12.11 5.09
N PRO A 115 17.41 13.40 4.68
CA PRO A 115 17.74 14.50 5.58
C PRO A 115 16.69 14.64 6.70
N GLN A 116 17.07 15.34 7.76
CA GLN A 116 16.13 15.68 8.82
C GLN A 116 14.94 16.47 8.23
N GLY A 117 13.72 16.08 8.61
CA GLY A 117 12.49 16.69 8.09
C GLY A 117 11.97 16.06 6.80
N HIS A 118 12.70 15.12 6.19
CA HIS A 118 12.24 14.42 4.99
C HIS A 118 10.95 13.63 5.25
N PRO A 119 9.92 13.73 4.39
CA PRO A 119 8.63 13.06 4.60
C PRO A 119 8.73 11.55 4.84
N ILE A 120 9.56 10.85 4.06
CA ILE A 120 9.78 9.40 4.20
C ILE A 120 10.41 9.03 5.55
N LEU A 121 11.36 9.84 6.04
CA LEU A 121 11.97 9.61 7.34
C LEU A 121 10.94 9.77 8.46
N ASN A 122 10.08 10.79 8.34
CA ASN A 122 9.01 11.03 9.30
C ASN A 122 7.93 9.94 9.26
N LEU A 123 7.62 9.37 8.09
CA LEU A 123 6.79 8.18 7.97
C LEU A 123 7.41 6.98 8.69
N ARG A 124 8.68 6.69 8.42
CA ARG A 124 9.40 5.56 9.04
C ARG A 124 9.36 5.67 10.55
N ASN A 125 9.80 6.81 11.08
CA ASN A 125 9.82 7.09 12.52
C ASN A 125 8.42 6.98 13.13
N ARG A 126 7.40 7.51 12.45
CA ARG A 126 6.02 7.50 12.94
C ARG A 126 5.47 6.08 13.05
N VAL A 127 5.62 5.26 12.02
CA VAL A 127 5.08 3.89 12.03
C VAL A 127 5.83 3.02 13.04
N THR A 128 7.15 3.19 13.15
CA THR A 128 7.96 2.48 14.15
C THR A 128 7.53 2.84 15.57
N ALA A 129 7.38 4.13 15.88
CA ALA A 129 6.94 4.59 17.20
C ALA A 129 5.51 4.13 17.53
N ASP A 130 4.58 4.25 16.58
CA ASP A 130 3.20 3.87 16.79
C ASP A 130 3.06 2.34 16.97
N ARG A 131 3.88 1.52 16.30
CA ARG A 131 3.92 0.07 16.55
C ARG A 131 4.58 -0.29 17.88
N ALA A 132 5.60 0.43 18.31
CA ALA A 132 6.19 0.23 19.63
C ALA A 132 5.17 0.53 20.75
N LYS A 133 4.30 1.52 20.54
CA LYS A 133 3.27 1.93 21.50
C LYS A 133 2.02 1.05 21.47
N ASP A 134 1.41 0.88 20.30
CA ASP A 134 0.09 0.26 20.14
C ASP A 134 0.18 -1.24 19.72
N GLY A 135 1.39 -1.75 19.47
CA GLY A 135 1.65 -3.07 18.92
C GLY A 135 1.23 -3.18 17.45
N ASN A 136 -0.06 -3.44 17.22
CA ASN A 136 -0.65 -3.59 15.89
C ASN A 136 -1.48 -2.37 15.52
N LEU A 137 -1.02 -1.63 14.51
CA LEU A 137 -1.80 -0.53 13.96
C LEU A 137 -2.95 -1.06 13.09
N PRO A 138 -4.15 -0.45 13.16
CA PRO A 138 -5.24 -0.82 12.28
C PRO A 138 -4.88 -0.48 10.82
N PHE A 139 -5.30 -1.34 9.88
CA PHE A 139 -5.01 -1.16 8.45
C PHE A 139 -5.37 0.23 7.92
N GLY A 140 -6.50 0.78 8.41
CA GLY A 140 -6.99 2.11 8.05
C GLY A 140 -6.07 3.28 8.43
N ARG A 141 -5.02 3.08 9.24
CA ARG A 141 -4.00 4.11 9.52
C ARG A 141 -2.85 4.12 8.51
N TYR A 142 -2.48 2.96 7.96
CA TYR A 142 -1.32 2.86 7.05
C TYR A 142 -1.54 3.58 5.73
N LEU A 143 -2.71 3.42 5.11
CA LEU A 143 -2.99 4.06 3.82
C LEU A 143 -2.99 5.59 3.91
N PRO A 144 -3.64 6.23 4.90
CA PRO A 144 -3.49 7.67 5.11
C PRO A 144 -2.03 8.09 5.29
N TYR A 145 -1.24 7.37 6.09
CA TYR A 145 0.18 7.68 6.28
C TYR A 145 0.96 7.64 4.97
N LEU A 146 0.77 6.60 4.17
CA LEU A 146 1.41 6.44 2.88
C LEU A 146 1.01 7.55 1.90
N VAL A 147 -0.28 7.90 1.81
CA VAL A 147 -0.74 8.95 0.89
C VAL A 147 -0.35 10.36 1.35
N HIS A 148 -0.36 10.65 2.64
CA HIS A 148 0.17 11.93 3.13
C HIS A 148 1.66 12.08 2.84
N THR A 149 2.43 11.00 3.00
CA THR A 149 3.86 11.00 2.70
C THR A 149 4.11 11.19 1.22
N TRP A 150 3.39 10.46 0.36
CA TRP A 150 3.42 10.63 -1.09
C TRP A 150 3.18 12.07 -1.51
N ASN A 151 2.08 12.67 -1.02
CA ASN A 151 1.74 14.04 -1.33
C ASN A 151 2.84 15.01 -0.90
N ALA A 152 3.42 14.81 0.28
CA ALA A 152 4.50 15.66 0.80
C ALA A 152 5.79 15.55 -0.01
N VAL A 153 6.17 14.34 -0.44
CA VAL A 153 7.33 14.11 -1.34
C VAL A 153 7.11 14.83 -2.67
N ARG A 154 5.93 14.68 -3.28
CA ARG A 154 5.65 15.29 -4.59
C ARG A 154 5.54 16.79 -4.60
N THR A 155 5.05 17.38 -3.51
CA THR A 155 4.93 18.84 -3.41
C THR A 155 6.17 19.50 -2.80
N ASP A 156 7.27 18.76 -2.63
CA ASP A 156 8.49 19.19 -1.92
C ASP A 156 8.18 19.89 -0.59
N CYS A 157 7.19 19.35 0.15
CA CYS A 157 6.69 19.95 1.37
C CYS A 157 7.26 19.19 2.58
N PRO A 158 8.24 19.76 3.31
CA PRO A 158 8.75 19.12 4.50
C PRO A 158 7.65 19.04 5.55
N ILE A 159 7.35 17.82 6.00
CA ILE A 159 6.35 17.58 7.04
C ILE A 159 7.04 17.32 8.36
N SER A 160 7.18 18.34 9.21
CA SER A 160 7.79 18.19 10.55
C SER A 160 7.10 17.13 11.42
N ARG A 161 5.81 16.86 11.18
CA ARG A 161 5.06 15.80 11.87
C ARG A 161 3.97 15.21 10.98
N LEU A 162 3.99 13.89 10.80
CA LEU A 162 2.91 13.16 10.12
C LEU A 162 1.69 13.05 11.06
N GLN A 163 0.82 14.07 11.06
CA GLN A 163 -0.44 14.05 11.81
C GLN A 163 -1.60 13.69 10.89
N VAL A 164 -2.07 12.44 10.97
CA VAL A 164 -3.30 12.02 10.31
C VAL A 164 -4.46 12.22 11.27
N ARG A 165 -5.21 13.32 11.07
CA ARG A 165 -6.41 13.66 11.86
C ARG A 165 -7.64 12.85 11.47
N SER A 166 -7.62 12.19 10.31
CA SER A 166 -8.77 11.45 9.76
C SER A 166 -8.34 10.09 9.22
N THR A 167 -9.13 9.06 9.49
CA THR A 167 -8.94 7.73 8.89
C THR A 167 -9.35 7.69 7.41
N THR A 168 -9.89 8.78 6.88
CA THR A 168 -10.17 8.92 5.44
C THR A 168 -8.86 9.07 4.70
N VAL A 169 -8.64 8.21 3.71
CA VAL A 169 -7.44 8.29 2.86
C VAL A 169 -7.52 9.56 2.01
N PRO A 170 -6.53 10.47 2.06
CA PRO A 170 -6.51 11.68 1.23
C PRO A 170 -6.29 11.35 -0.25
N THR A 171 -6.57 12.30 -1.13
CA THR A 171 -6.32 12.13 -2.57
C THR A 171 -4.82 12.20 -2.83
N PRO A 172 -4.22 11.23 -3.54
CA PRO A 172 -2.88 11.37 -4.12
C PRO A 172 -2.83 12.61 -5.01
N LYS A 173 -1.86 13.48 -4.78
CA LYS A 173 -1.52 14.63 -5.63
C LYS A 173 -0.34 14.27 -6.53
#